data_AF-B3PKW7-F1
#
_entry.id   AF-B3PKW7-F1
#
_cell.length_a   1.000
_cell.length_b   1.000
_cell.length_c   1.000
_cell.angle_alpha   90.00
_cell.angle_beta   90.00
_cell.angle_gamma   90.00
#
_symmetry.space_group_name_H-M   'P 1'
#
loop_
_entity.id
_entity.type
_entity.pdbx_description
1 polymer ?
#
loop_
_entity_poly.entity_id
_entity_poly.type
_entity_poly.pdbx_seq_one_letter_code
_entity_poly.pdbx_strand_id
1 'polypeptide(L)'
;MCSGNSLLLNYGNWLFLSGWSIGRRALLCCVLLAHAVTAYADLDIQRAWVKLAPPGSSVNAAYMTLANTGNTRMVITQVKADCCSMTMLHRTRQQAGSVTMEHLDELVLPPHSRIELAPGGLHIMLMRMNAPLLLNHQVNLQLVLSDGQEYSLSIPVLREWSDAGDH
;
A
#
# COMPACT_ATOMS: atom_id res chain seq x y z
N MET A 1 -74.63 61.74 30.89
CA MET A 1 -74.37 63.20 30.81
C MET A 1 -72.85 63.35 30.90
N CYS A 2 -72.08 63.87 29.95
CA CYS A 2 -72.27 64.64 28.73
C CYS A 2 -71.11 64.25 27.78
N SER A 3 -71.38 64.00 26.50
CA SER A 3 -71.21 64.97 25.40
C SER A 3 -69.74 65.22 25.04
N GLY A 4 -69.37 64.95 23.78
CA GLY A 4 -68.03 65.27 23.28
C GLY A 4 -67.69 64.58 21.96
N ASN A 5 -68.50 64.83 20.93
CA ASN A 5 -68.30 64.43 19.54
C ASN A 5 -67.13 65.22 18.92
N SER A 6 -66.25 64.58 18.14
CA SER A 6 -65.57 65.26 17.03
C SER A 6 -65.03 64.25 16.02
N LEU A 7 -65.80 64.08 14.95
CA LEU A 7 -65.45 63.50 13.67
C LEU A 7 -64.42 64.36 12.93
N LEU A 8 -63.66 63.75 12.03
CA LEU A 8 -63.27 64.18 10.66
C LEU A 8 -62.13 63.23 10.22
N LEU A 9 -62.40 62.20 9.41
CA LEU A 9 -62.40 62.23 7.93
C LEU A 9 -61.12 62.85 7.34
N ASN A 10 -60.25 62.05 6.71
CA ASN A 10 -60.03 62.16 5.26
C ASN A 10 -59.19 61.01 4.67
N TYR A 11 -59.75 60.39 3.62
CA TYR A 11 -59.18 59.91 2.34
C TYR A 11 -57.64 59.88 2.21
N GLY A 12 -56.98 58.85 1.71
CA GLY A 12 -57.28 58.00 0.55
C GLY A 12 -56.11 58.16 -0.44
N ASN A 13 -55.38 57.09 -0.75
CA ASN A 13 -54.44 57.03 -1.89
C ASN A 13 -54.15 55.55 -2.21
N TRP A 14 -54.72 54.97 -3.26
CA TRP A 14 -54.21 54.91 -4.64
C TRP A 14 -52.81 54.27 -4.78
N LEU A 15 -52.84 53.04 -5.33
CA LEU A 15 -51.87 52.35 -6.20
C LEU A 15 -50.40 52.80 -6.16
N PHE A 16 -49.48 51.89 -5.84
CA PHE A 16 -48.23 51.73 -6.59
C PHE A 16 -47.68 50.30 -6.42
N LEU A 17 -47.64 49.57 -7.53
CA LEU A 17 -46.83 48.36 -7.71
C LEU A 17 -45.39 48.79 -8.01
N SER A 18 -44.47 48.45 -7.12
CA SER A 18 -43.01 48.38 -7.29
C SER A 18 -42.49 47.60 -6.08
N GLY A 19 -41.68 46.55 -6.15
CA GLY A 19 -40.51 46.29 -6.97
C GLY A 19 -39.30 46.20 -6.02
N TRP A 20 -38.72 44.99 -5.86
CA TRP A 20 -37.48 44.66 -5.09
C TRP A 20 -37.55 44.83 -3.55
N SER A 21 -37.02 43.98 -2.66
CA SER A 21 -35.92 43.02 -2.71
C SER A 21 -35.80 42.23 -1.37
N ILE A 22 -35.02 41.13 -1.37
CA ILE A 22 -34.42 40.41 -0.21
C ILE A 22 -35.40 39.54 0.63
N GLY A 23 -35.37 38.21 0.50
CA GLY A 23 -34.34 37.44 1.21
C GLY A 23 -34.36 35.95 0.88
N ARG A 24 -33.36 35.51 0.11
CA ARG A 24 -32.97 34.10 -0.03
C ARG A 24 -32.53 33.58 1.34
N ARG A 25 -33.40 32.87 2.07
CA ARG A 25 -32.96 32.06 3.21
C ARG A 25 -32.43 30.75 2.67
N ALA A 26 -31.10 30.69 2.64
CA ALA A 26 -30.28 29.70 2.02
C ALA A 26 -30.57 28.28 2.53
N LEU A 27 -30.67 27.34 1.57
CA LEU A 27 -30.42 25.93 1.80
C LEU A 27 -29.05 25.78 2.50
N LEU A 28 -29.05 25.39 3.76
CA LEU A 28 -27.86 24.88 4.44
C LEU A 28 -27.67 23.41 4.04
N CYS A 29 -27.11 23.27 2.83
CA CYS A 29 -26.56 22.05 2.28
C CYS A 29 -25.32 21.67 3.10
N CYS A 30 -25.50 20.90 4.19
CA CYS A 30 -24.38 20.35 4.94
C CYS A 30 -23.94 19.04 4.24
N VAL A 31 -23.28 19.17 3.08
CA VAL A 31 -22.59 18.06 2.45
C VAL A 31 -21.29 17.85 3.22
N LEU A 32 -21.34 16.98 4.22
CA LEU A 32 -20.17 16.36 4.83
C LEU A 32 -19.52 15.46 3.76
N LEU A 33 -18.60 16.05 3.00
CA LEU A 33 -17.65 15.31 2.18
C LEU A 33 -16.74 14.52 3.11
N ALA A 34 -17.16 13.30 3.45
CA ALA A 34 -16.31 12.28 4.03
C ALA A 34 -15.16 12.01 3.03
N HIS A 35 -14.02 12.65 3.27
CA HIS A 35 -12.80 12.32 2.57
C HIS A 35 -12.38 10.93 3.05
N ALA A 36 -12.68 9.91 2.25
CA ALA A 36 -12.06 8.61 2.39
C ALA A 36 -10.56 8.80 2.09
N VAL A 37 -9.76 9.00 3.14
CA VAL A 37 -8.30 8.89 3.04
C VAL A 37 -8.04 7.45 2.63
N THR A 38 -7.78 7.26 1.35
CA THR A 38 -7.35 5.96 0.84
C THR A 38 -5.91 5.83 1.30
N ALA A 39 -5.68 5.06 2.36
CA ALA A 39 -4.33 4.70 2.77
C ALA A 39 -3.73 3.88 1.63
N TYR A 40 -2.92 4.51 0.79
CA TYR A 40 -2.10 3.78 -0.18
C TYR A 40 -1.10 2.95 0.62
N ALA A 41 -0.90 1.70 0.22
CA ALA A 41 0.23 0.94 0.75
C ALA A 41 1.51 1.65 0.29
N ASP A 42 2.25 2.24 1.22
CA ASP A 42 3.50 2.95 0.94
C ASP A 42 4.63 1.99 0.50
N LEU A 43 4.41 0.67 0.59
CA LEU A 43 5.30 -0.37 0.08
C LEU A 43 4.69 -1.00 -1.17
N ASP A 44 5.32 -0.75 -2.31
CA ASP A 44 5.01 -1.38 -3.58
C ASP A 44 5.95 -2.57 -3.83
N ILE A 45 5.38 -3.73 -4.15
CA ILE A 45 6.12 -4.99 -4.35
C ILE A 45 5.87 -5.46 -5.77
N GLN A 46 6.94 -5.58 -6.55
CA GLN A 46 6.88 -5.91 -7.96
C GLN A 46 7.75 -7.12 -8.28
N ARG A 47 7.45 -7.81 -9.39
CA ARG A 47 8.28 -8.90 -9.94
C ARG A 47 8.66 -9.94 -8.89
N ALA A 48 7.71 -10.32 -8.03
CA ALA A 48 7.96 -11.23 -6.93
C ALA A 48 7.76 -12.68 -7.36
N TRP A 49 8.76 -13.53 -7.12
CA TRP A 49 8.76 -14.94 -7.52
C TRP A 49 9.73 -15.77 -6.67
N VAL A 50 9.50 -17.08 -6.64
CA VAL A 50 10.41 -18.05 -6.04
C VAL A 50 11.15 -18.78 -7.15
N LYS A 51 12.48 -18.82 -7.09
CA LYS A 51 13.28 -19.65 -7.97
C LYS A 51 13.29 -21.09 -7.47
N LEU A 52 12.79 -21.99 -8.31
CA LEU A 52 12.82 -23.42 -8.07
C LEU A 52 14.28 -23.91 -8.05
N ALA A 53 14.65 -24.58 -6.97
CA ALA A 53 15.97 -25.16 -6.81
C ALA A 53 16.23 -26.27 -7.85
N PRO A 54 17.49 -26.44 -8.29
CA PRO A 54 17.87 -27.57 -9.13
C PRO A 54 17.69 -28.90 -8.37
N PRO A 55 17.53 -30.03 -9.11
CA PRO A 55 17.40 -31.36 -8.49
C PRO A 55 18.52 -31.63 -7.47
N GLY A 56 18.15 -32.04 -6.26
CA GLY A 56 19.09 -32.36 -5.18
C GLY A 56 19.39 -31.19 -4.22
N SER A 57 18.97 -29.96 -4.52
CA SER A 57 19.03 -28.85 -3.56
C SER A 57 17.72 -28.74 -2.76
N SER A 58 17.85 -28.56 -1.44
CA SER A 58 16.72 -28.33 -0.53
C SER A 58 16.51 -26.85 -0.18
N VAL A 59 17.31 -25.95 -0.77
CA VAL A 59 17.26 -24.51 -0.54
C VAL A 59 16.75 -23.82 -1.79
N ASN A 60 15.70 -23.02 -1.63
CA ASN A 60 15.13 -22.18 -2.68
C ASN A 60 15.42 -20.70 -2.35
N ALA A 61 15.26 -19.82 -3.33
CA ALA A 61 15.43 -18.37 -3.13
C ALA A 61 14.23 -17.62 -3.70
N ALA A 62 13.74 -16.63 -2.96
CA ALA A 62 12.73 -15.69 -3.42
C ALA A 62 13.37 -14.36 -3.81
N TYR A 63 12.84 -13.79 -4.88
CA TYR A 63 13.29 -12.57 -5.53
C TYR A 63 12.08 -11.65 -5.73
N MET A 64 12.30 -10.35 -5.62
CA MET A 64 11.27 -9.32 -5.76
C MET A 64 11.91 -7.94 -5.84
N THR A 65 11.16 -6.95 -6.31
CA THR A 65 11.53 -5.56 -6.17
C THR A 65 10.65 -4.90 -5.13
N LEU A 66 11.27 -4.24 -4.16
CA LEU A 66 10.60 -3.50 -3.11
C LEU A 66 10.79 -2.01 -3.36
N ALA A 67 9.71 -1.25 -3.43
CA ALA A 67 9.74 0.19 -3.58
C ALA A 67 8.98 0.85 -2.42
N ASN A 68 9.68 1.68 -1.65
CA ASN A 68 9.06 2.52 -0.63
C ASN A 68 8.64 3.83 -1.30
N THR A 69 7.34 4.00 -1.53
CA THR A 69 6.73 5.22 -2.10
C THR A 69 6.34 6.23 -1.03
N GLY A 70 6.45 5.85 0.25
CA GLY A 70 6.17 6.68 1.40
C GLY A 70 7.29 7.68 1.71
N ASN A 71 6.98 8.57 2.66
CA ASN A 71 7.91 9.61 3.13
C ASN A 71 8.73 9.18 4.36
N THR A 72 8.49 7.99 4.89
CA THR A 72 9.15 7.45 6.08
C THR A 72 10.03 6.27 5.72
N ARG A 73 11.09 6.06 6.49
CA ARG A 73 11.93 4.87 6.37
C ARG A 73 11.10 3.64 6.78
N MET A 74 11.19 2.58 5.99
CA MET A 74 10.67 1.25 6.34
C MET A 74 11.83 0.30 6.64
N VAL A 75 11.62 -0.64 7.55
CA VAL A 75 12.60 -1.67 7.88
C VAL A 75 11.88 -3.00 7.93
N ILE A 76 12.26 -3.92 7.05
CA ILE A 76 11.78 -5.31 7.09
C ILE A 76 12.67 -6.06 8.07
N THR A 77 12.07 -6.56 9.14
CA THR A 77 12.77 -7.29 10.21
C THR A 77 12.57 -8.79 10.09
N GLN A 78 11.54 -9.23 9.38
CA GLN A 78 11.26 -10.64 9.21
C GLN A 78 10.55 -10.91 7.88
N VAL A 79 10.82 -12.08 7.31
CA VAL A 79 10.05 -12.66 6.22
C VAL A 79 9.49 -13.99 6.70
N LYS A 80 8.24 -14.32 6.39
CA LYS A 80 7.65 -15.65 6.63
C LYS A 80 7.18 -16.22 5.31
N ALA A 81 7.13 -17.55 5.21
CA ALA A 81 6.55 -18.22 4.06
C ALA A 81 5.85 -19.51 4.51
N ASP A 82 4.76 -19.88 3.83
CA ASP A 82 4.01 -21.11 4.12
C ASP A 82 4.73 -22.40 3.69
N CYS A 83 5.56 -22.29 2.66
CA CYS A 83 6.28 -23.43 2.08
C CYS A 83 7.46 -23.94 2.94
N CYS A 84 7.91 -23.20 3.94
CA CYS A 84 9.12 -23.51 4.69
C CYS A 84 9.08 -23.01 6.13
N SER A 85 9.83 -23.66 7.01
CA SER A 85 9.90 -23.26 8.43
C SER A 85 10.99 -22.23 8.72
N MET A 86 11.89 -21.94 7.78
CA MET A 86 13.00 -21.01 7.98
C MET A 86 13.27 -20.15 6.75
N THR A 87 13.32 -18.84 6.97
CA THR A 87 13.55 -17.80 5.97
C THR A 87 14.70 -16.92 6.42
N MET A 88 15.58 -16.51 5.51
CA MET A 88 16.70 -15.63 5.83
C MET A 88 16.97 -14.63 4.71
N LEU A 89 17.19 -13.35 5.06
CA LEU A 89 17.62 -12.31 4.11
C LEU A 89 19.13 -12.39 3.91
N HIS A 90 19.57 -12.50 2.67
CA HIS A 90 20.97 -12.70 2.33
C HIS A 90 21.43 -11.72 1.25
N ARG A 91 22.70 -11.34 1.29
CA ARG A 91 23.40 -10.61 0.23
C ARG A 91 24.53 -11.45 -0.31
N THR A 92 24.52 -11.71 -1.61
CA THR A 92 25.70 -12.23 -2.29
C THR A 92 26.71 -11.11 -2.53
N ARG A 93 27.96 -11.33 -2.15
CA ARG A 93 29.10 -10.45 -2.50
C ARG A 93 30.22 -11.26 -3.14
N GLN A 94 30.86 -10.65 -4.13
CA GLN A 94 32.13 -11.14 -4.65
C GLN A 94 33.26 -10.39 -3.94
N GLN A 95 34.12 -11.11 -3.23
CA GLN A 95 35.28 -10.53 -2.58
C GLN A 95 36.51 -11.38 -2.91
N ALA A 96 37.53 -10.75 -3.49
CA ALA A 96 38.82 -11.38 -3.81
C ALA A 96 38.70 -12.71 -4.60
N GLY A 97 37.77 -12.78 -5.56
CA GLY A 97 37.53 -13.97 -6.38
C GLY A 97 36.67 -15.06 -5.72
N SER A 98 36.25 -14.86 -4.47
CA SER A 98 35.30 -15.74 -3.78
C SER A 98 33.89 -15.14 -3.75
N VAL A 99 32.88 -15.99 -3.87
CA VAL A 99 31.47 -15.63 -3.67
C VAL A 99 31.11 -15.93 -2.22
N THR A 100 30.68 -14.91 -1.48
CA THR A 100 30.25 -15.03 -0.09
C THR A 100 28.78 -14.65 0.04
N MET A 101 28.05 -15.39 0.87
CA MET A 101 26.67 -15.09 1.26
C MET A 101 26.68 -14.47 2.66
N GLU A 102 26.32 -13.20 2.75
CA GLU A 102 26.22 -12.44 3.99
C GLU A 102 24.77 -12.47 4.48
N HIS A 103 24.53 -12.95 5.70
CA HIS A 103 23.21 -12.87 6.33
C HIS A 103 22.89 -11.43 6.73
N LEU A 104 21.63 -11.03 6.60
CA LEU A 104 21.10 -9.73 7.01
C LEU A 104 19.95 -9.94 7.98
N ASP A 105 20.05 -9.35 9.17
CA ASP A 105 18.97 -9.38 10.17
C ASP A 105 17.77 -8.52 9.74
N GLU A 106 18.05 -7.43 9.01
CA GLU A 106 17.03 -6.50 8.54
C GLU A 106 17.34 -5.94 7.15
N LEU A 107 16.30 -5.50 6.45
CA LEU A 107 16.40 -4.76 5.20
C LEU A 107 15.77 -3.37 5.35
N VAL A 108 16.62 -2.34 5.33
CA VAL A 108 16.19 -0.94 5.40
C VAL A 108 15.82 -0.44 4.01
N LEU A 109 14.63 0.12 3.88
CA LEU A 109 14.09 0.79 2.70
C LEU A 109 13.94 2.29 3.00
N PRO A 110 14.89 3.15 2.58
CA PRO A 110 14.73 4.59 2.69
C PRO A 110 13.45 5.11 2.01
N PRO A 111 12.94 6.30 2.39
CA PRO A 111 11.85 6.95 1.66
C PRO A 111 12.18 7.09 0.18
N HIS A 112 11.17 6.95 -0.69
CA HIS A 112 11.30 7.11 -2.15
C HIS A 112 12.40 6.25 -2.78
N SER A 113 12.68 5.08 -2.22
CA SER A 113 13.75 4.20 -2.67
C SER A 113 13.23 2.91 -3.26
N ARG A 114 14.07 2.28 -4.09
CA ARG A 114 13.83 0.97 -4.68
C ARG A 114 15.00 0.04 -4.36
N ILE A 115 14.70 -1.16 -3.87
CA ILE A 115 15.67 -2.22 -3.61
C ILE A 115 15.25 -3.45 -4.41
N GLU A 116 16.19 -3.97 -5.17
CA GLU A 116 15.98 -5.17 -5.97
C GLU A 116 16.61 -6.38 -5.26
N LEU A 117 15.79 -7.41 -5.04
CA LEU A 117 16.22 -8.73 -4.64
C LEU A 117 16.30 -9.57 -5.91
N ALA A 118 17.51 -9.73 -6.46
CA ALA A 118 17.80 -10.41 -7.70
C ALA A 118 18.95 -11.44 -7.58
N PRO A 119 19.03 -12.42 -8.49
CA PRO A 119 20.12 -13.40 -8.49
C PRO A 119 21.50 -12.74 -8.49
N GLY A 120 22.38 -13.16 -7.57
CA GLY A 120 23.72 -12.58 -7.41
C GLY A 120 23.79 -11.29 -6.58
N GLY A 121 22.66 -10.82 -6.06
CA GLY A 121 22.57 -9.69 -5.15
C GLY A 121 21.84 -10.05 -3.85
N LEU A 122 20.85 -9.23 -3.48
CA LEU A 122 19.98 -9.50 -2.34
C LEU A 122 18.95 -10.58 -2.68
N HIS A 123 18.61 -11.44 -1.73
CA HIS A 123 17.59 -12.46 -1.91
C HIS A 123 17.11 -13.01 -0.56
N ILE A 124 15.93 -13.63 -0.55
CA ILE A 124 15.42 -14.34 0.61
C ILE A 124 15.66 -15.83 0.40
N MET A 125 16.47 -16.46 1.25
CA MET A 125 16.61 -17.92 1.25
C MET A 125 15.43 -18.56 1.97
N LEU A 126 14.86 -19.59 1.34
CA LEU A 126 13.80 -20.44 1.87
C LEU A 126 14.41 -21.80 2.20
N MET A 127 14.40 -22.16 3.47
CA MET A 127 15.09 -23.32 4.02
C MET A 127 14.19 -24.14 4.93
N ARG A 128 14.53 -25.41 5.14
CA ARG A 128 13.70 -26.37 5.90
C ARG A 128 12.27 -26.41 5.35
N MET A 129 12.19 -26.74 4.07
CA MET A 129 10.95 -26.84 3.30
C MET A 129 10.00 -27.85 3.96
N ASN A 130 8.72 -27.50 4.05
CA ASN A 130 7.68 -28.39 4.58
C ASN A 130 7.33 -29.50 3.58
N ALA A 131 7.41 -29.18 2.29
CA ALA A 131 7.23 -30.09 1.17
C ALA A 131 8.07 -29.61 -0.04
N PRO A 132 8.35 -30.48 -1.03
CA PRO A 132 8.98 -30.06 -2.28
C PRO A 132 8.15 -29.01 -3.00
N LEU A 133 8.79 -27.94 -3.49
CA LEU A 133 8.12 -26.97 -4.35
C LEU A 133 7.94 -27.53 -5.76
N LEU A 134 6.78 -27.23 -6.34
CA LEU A 134 6.46 -27.57 -7.72
C LEU A 134 6.50 -26.30 -8.58
N LEU A 135 6.89 -26.46 -9.84
CA LEU A 135 6.85 -25.38 -10.82
C LEU A 135 5.41 -24.85 -10.96
N ASN A 136 5.27 -23.53 -11.10
CA ASN A 136 4.02 -22.78 -11.23
C ASN A 136 3.09 -22.85 -10.01
N HIS A 137 3.53 -23.45 -8.90
CA HIS A 137 2.79 -23.37 -7.64
C HIS A 137 2.90 -21.95 -7.04
N GLN A 138 1.90 -21.57 -6.24
CA GLN A 138 1.90 -20.30 -5.51
C GLN A 138 2.44 -20.50 -4.10
N VAL A 139 3.25 -19.56 -3.63
CA VAL A 139 3.78 -19.52 -2.26
C VAL A 139 3.29 -18.24 -1.62
N ASN A 140 2.72 -18.34 -0.42
CA ASN A 140 2.35 -17.16 0.35
C ASN A 140 3.54 -16.70 1.18
N LEU A 141 4.00 -15.50 0.87
CA LEU A 141 5.09 -14.83 1.55
C LEU A 141 4.53 -13.65 2.35
N GLN A 142 5.07 -13.42 3.53
CA GLN A 142 4.69 -12.32 4.40
C GLN A 142 5.94 -11.53 4.80
N LEU A 143 5.95 -10.23 4.53
CA LEU A 143 6.98 -9.31 5.00
C LEU A 143 6.49 -8.63 6.27
N VAL A 144 7.28 -8.65 7.33
CA VAL A 144 6.98 -8.00 8.61
C VAL A 144 7.91 -6.81 8.77
N LEU A 145 7.34 -5.63 8.98
CA LEU A 145 8.08 -4.40 9.22
C LEU A 145 8.32 -4.20 10.72
N SER A 146 9.30 -3.35 11.04
CA SER A 146 9.65 -3.00 12.42
C SER A 146 8.53 -2.31 13.21
N ASP A 147 7.56 -1.71 12.52
CA ASP A 147 6.37 -1.08 13.11
C ASP A 147 5.21 -2.06 13.34
N GLY A 148 5.41 -3.34 13.00
CA GLY A 148 4.41 -4.40 13.13
C GLY A 148 3.45 -4.53 11.94
N GLN A 149 3.61 -3.71 10.88
CA GLN A 149 2.84 -3.92 9.66
C GLN A 149 3.27 -5.22 8.96
N GLU A 150 2.29 -5.94 8.41
CA GLU A 150 2.52 -7.18 7.68
C GLU A 150 1.97 -7.06 6.25
N TYR A 151 2.80 -7.40 5.27
CA TYR A 151 2.45 -7.43 3.85
C TYR A 151 2.46 -8.85 3.34
N SER A 152 1.28 -9.39 3.05
CA SER A 152 1.12 -10.73 2.50
C SER A 152 1.00 -10.67 0.98
N LEU A 153 1.76 -11.51 0.29
CA LEU A 153 1.75 -11.64 -1.16
C LEU A 153 1.81 -13.12 -1.57
N SER A 154 1.07 -13.46 -2.62
CA SER A 154 1.12 -14.78 -3.25
C SER A 154 2.01 -14.69 -4.49
N ILE A 155 3.06 -15.51 -4.54
CA ILE A 155 4.09 -15.43 -5.58
C ILE A 155 4.30 -16.78 -6.27
N PRO A 156 4.50 -16.80 -7.60
CA PRO A 156 4.70 -18.03 -8.35
C PRO A 156 6.10 -18.61 -8.15
N VAL A 157 6.20 -19.93 -8.25
CA VAL A 157 7.46 -20.68 -8.34
C VAL A 157 7.86 -20.85 -9.81
N LEU A 158 9.00 -20.30 -10.21
CA LEU A 158 9.50 -20.32 -11.59
C LEU A 158 10.95 -20.85 -11.64
N ARG A 159 11.42 -21.27 -12.82
CA ARG A 159 12.86 -21.56 -13.02
C ARG A 159 13.67 -20.29 -13.23
N GLU A 160 13.07 -19.34 -13.93
CA GLU A 160 13.62 -18.07 -14.33
C GLU A 160 12.48 -17.07 -14.46
N TRP A 161 12.75 -15.79 -14.21
CA TRP A 161 11.78 -14.73 -14.46
C TRP A 161 11.72 -14.42 -15.96
N SER A 162 10.52 -14.40 -16.54
CA SER A 162 10.29 -13.88 -17.90
C SER A 162 9.40 -12.65 -17.86
N ASP A 163 9.82 -11.58 -18.52
CA ASP A 163 8.96 -10.40 -18.77
C ASP A 163 7.88 -10.67 -19.85
N ALA A 164 8.03 -11.79 -20.55
CA ALA A 164 6.94 -12.38 -21.32
C ALA A 164 5.99 -13.03 -20.31
N GLY A 165 4.88 -12.34 -20.00
CA GLY A 165 3.75 -12.97 -19.36
C GLY A 165 3.31 -14.18 -20.18
N ASP A 166 2.98 -15.28 -19.50
CA ASP A 166 2.41 -16.47 -20.11
C ASP A 166 1.26 -16.07 -21.06
N HIS A 167 1.51 -16.22 -22.36
CA HIS A 167 0.49 -16.18 -23.41
C HIS A 167 0.00 -17.60 -23.70
#